data_AF-A0A0B3AWQ3-F1
#
_entry.id   AF-A0A0B3AWQ3-F1
#
_cell.length_a   1.000
_cell.length_b   1.000
_cell.length_c   1.000
_cell.angle_alpha   90.00
_cell.angle_beta   90.00
_cell.angle_gamma   90.00
#
_symmetry.space_group_name_H-M   'P 1'
#
loop_
_entity.id
_entity.type
_entity.pdbx_description
1 polymer ?
#
loop_
_entity_poly.entity_id
_entity_poly.type
_entity_poly.pdbx_seq_one_letter_code
_entity_poly.pdbx_strand_id
1 'polypeptide(L)' 'MPNTIARIKKAGKHFEIIVDLENALKFKKGEISYIEAEGDRIFRDSKKGDIPSRADLE' A
#
# COMPACT_ATOMS: atom_id res chain seq x y z
N MET A 1 0.23 -17.21 -1.35
CA MET A 1 0.45 -16.19 -0.31
C MET A 1 -0.72 -15.21 -0.43
N PRO A 2 -1.47 -14.95 0.65
CA PRO A 2 -2.65 -14.10 0.59
C PRO A 2 -2.24 -12.62 0.47
N ASN A 3 -2.34 -12.07 -0.72
CA ASN A 3 -2.10 -10.64 -0.95
C ASN A 3 -3.33 -9.83 -0.53
N THR A 4 -3.11 -8.67 0.06
CA THR A 4 -4.15 -7.76 0.52
C THR A 4 -3.87 -6.33 0.09
N ILE A 5 -4.91 -5.51 0.05
CA ILE A 5 -4.80 -4.10 -0.30
C ILE A 5 -4.80 -3.29 1.00
N ALA A 6 -3.68 -2.65 1.30
CA ALA A 6 -3.60 -1.66 2.37
C ALA A 6 -3.90 -0.27 1.80
N ARG A 7 -4.85 0.45 2.41
CA ARG A 7 -5.30 1.77 1.95
C ARG A 7 -5.08 2.82 3.04
N ILE A 8 -4.60 3.99 2.61
CA ILE A 8 -4.50 5.19 3.44
C ILE A 8 -5.20 6.37 2.76
N LYS A 9 -5.70 7.31 3.58
CA LYS A 9 -6.23 8.59 3.11
C LYS A 9 -5.32 9.71 3.63
N LYS A 10 -4.73 10.49 2.74
CA LYS A 10 -3.88 11.65 3.07
C LYS A 10 -4.24 12.82 2.15
N ALA A 11 -4.32 14.03 2.70
CA ALA A 11 -4.70 15.25 1.95
C ALA A 11 -5.98 15.11 1.10
N GLY A 12 -6.98 14.37 1.60
CA GLY A 12 -8.23 14.11 0.87
C GLY A 12 -8.15 13.07 -0.24
N LYS A 13 -6.96 12.57 -0.58
CA LYS A 13 -6.70 11.57 -1.62
C LYS A 13 -6.55 10.18 -1.04
N HIS A 14 -6.85 9.15 -1.84
CA HIS A 14 -6.69 7.75 -1.49
C HIS A 14 -5.43 7.18 -2.12
N PHE A 15 -4.70 6.40 -1.32
CA PHE A 15 -3.52 5.68 -1.76
C PHE A 15 -3.65 4.23 -1.29
N GLU A 16 -3.28 3.31 -2.16
CA GLU A 16 -3.42 1.87 -2.01
C GLU A 16 -2.08 1.21 -2.37
N ILE A 17 -1.71 0.19 -1.62
CA ILE A 17 -0.58 -0.69 -1.91
C ILE A 17 -1.04 -2.12 -1.77
N ILE A 18 -0.45 -3.01 -2.57
CA ILE A 18 -0.67 -4.45 -2.45
C ILE A 18 0.48 -4.98 -1.59
N VAL A 19 0.15 -5.67 -0.51
CA VAL A 19 1.13 -6.24 0.43
C VAL A 19 0.71 -7.66 0.81
N ASP A 20 1.67 -8.46 1.22
CA ASP A 20 1.36 -9.75 1.84
C ASP A 20 0.64 -9.53 3.18
N LEU A 21 -0.49 -10.22 3.39
CA LEU A 21 -1.32 -10.07 4.58
C LEU A 21 -0.58 -10.43 5.86
N GLU A 22 0.22 -11.50 5.85
CA GLU A 22 0.91 -11.98 7.04
C GLU A 22 1.99 -10.98 7.47
N ASN A 23 2.77 -10.49 6.52
CA ASN A 23 3.77 -9.45 6.75
C ASN A 23 3.12 -8.14 7.21
N ALA A 24 2.02 -7.71 6.58
CA ALA A 24 1.30 -6.51 7.01
C ALA A 24 0.80 -6.61 8.46
N LEU A 25 0.32 -7.78 8.88
CA LEU A 25 -0.11 -8.03 10.26
C LEU A 25 1.07 -8.01 11.23
N LYS A 26 2.19 -8.66 10.89
CA LYS A 26 3.43 -8.65 11.69
C LYS A 26 3.99 -7.24 11.86
N PHE A 27 3.99 -6.45 10.79
CA PHE A 27 4.42 -5.05 10.82
C PHE A 27 3.53 -4.21 11.73
N LYS A 28 2.21 -4.37 11.63
CA LYS A 28 1.25 -3.67 12.49
C LYS A 28 1.43 -4.03 13.98
N LYS A 29 1.86 -5.26 14.28
CA LYS A 29 2.18 -5.72 15.64
C LYS A 29 3.56 -5.29 16.14
N GLY A 30 4.42 -4.75 15.27
CA GLY A 30 5.81 -4.39 15.60
C GLY A 30 6.77 -5.57 15.62
N GLU A 31 6.40 -6.72 15.04
CA GLU A 31 7.27 -7.90 14.96
C GLU A 31 8.34 -7.76 13.86
N ILE A 32 8.07 -6.93 12.85
CA ILE A 32 8.99 -6.60 11.77
C ILE A 32 9.00 -5.09 11.53
N SER A 33 10.16 -4.55 11.16
CA SER A 33 10.39 -3.10 11.02
C SER A 33 10.14 -2.56 9.61
N TYR A 34 9.94 -3.44 8.63
CA TYR A 34 9.72 -3.08 7.23
C TYR A 34 8.89 -4.15 6.51
N ILE A 35 8.11 -3.73 5.53
CA ILE A 35 7.40 -4.59 4.57
C ILE A 35 7.61 -4.05 3.17
N GLU A 36 7.70 -4.96 2.21
CA GLU A 36 7.78 -4.62 0.80
C GLU A 36 6.39 -4.65 0.18
N ALA A 37 6.08 -3.65 -0.64
CA ALA A 37 4.87 -3.64 -1.44
C ALA A 37 5.10 -4.42 -2.73
N GLU A 38 4.10 -5.19 -3.14
CA GLU A 38 4.17 -5.96 -4.38
C GLU A 38 4.29 -5.02 -5.58
N GLY A 39 5.40 -5.13 -6.31
CA GLY A 39 5.66 -4.38 -7.53
C GLY A 39 6.11 -2.93 -7.35
N ASP A 40 6.57 -2.53 -6.15
CA ASP A 40 7.16 -1.20 -5.85
C ASP A 40 6.30 0.00 -6.32
N ARG A 41 4.98 -0.16 -6.30
CA ARG A 41 4.03 0.85 -6.81
C ARG A 41 2.98 1.21 -5.78
N ILE A 42 2.67 2.50 -5.73
CA ILE A 42 1.52 3.06 -5.04
C ILE A 42 0.41 3.24 -6.07
N PHE A 43 -0.81 2.89 -5.72
CA PHE A 43 -2.00 3.05 -6.54
C PHE A 43 -2.96 4.05 -5.88
N ARG A 44 -3.79 4.72 -6.67
CA ARG A 44 -4.99 5.40 -6.14
C ARG A 44 -6.18 4.44 -6.07
N ASP A 45 -6.24 3.55 -7.06
CA ASP A 45 -7.22 2.49 -7.20
C ASP A 45 -6.51 1.28 -7.82
N SER A 46 -6.15 0.32 -6.97
CA SER A 46 -5.43 -0.90 -7.37
C SER A 46 -6.25 -1.78 -8.32
N LYS A 47 -7.59 -1.70 -8.29
CA LYS A 47 -8.45 -2.47 -9.20
C LYS A 47 -8.45 -1.90 -10.62
N LYS A 48 -8.25 -0.58 -10.74
CA LYS A 48 -8.15 0.12 -12.03
C LYS A 48 -6.73 0.23 -12.54
N GLY A 49 -5.73 -0.09 -11.71
CA GLY A 49 -4.32 0.15 -12.01
C GLY A 49 -3.98 1.64 -12.08
N ASP A 50 -4.76 2.51 -11.44
CA ASP A 50 -4.54 3.96 -11.47
C ASP A 50 -3.37 4.32 -10.55
N ILE A 51 -2.33 4.91 -11.12
CA ILE A 51 -1.11 5.31 -10.40
C ILE A 51 -1.18 6.82 -10.15
N PRO A 52 -1.03 7.29 -8.89
CA PRO A 52 -0.97 8.72 -8.58
C PRO A 52 0.20 9.38 -9.30
N SER A 53 0.01 10.65 -9.70
CA SER A 53 1.12 11.45 -10.24
C SER A 53 2.09 11.83 -9.11
N ARG A 54 3.34 12.19 -9.45
CA ARG A 54 4.33 12.62 -8.45
C ARG A 54 3.84 13.78 -7.58
N ALA A 55 3.12 14.74 -8.17
CA ALA A 55 2.51 15.87 -7.46
C ALA A 55 1.44 15.46 -6.42
N ASP A 56 0.93 14.24 -6.47
CA ASP A 56 0.02 13.72 -5.43
C ASP A 56 0.76 13.06 -4.26
N LEU A 57 2.02 12.67 -4.48
CA LEU A 57 2.85 11.98 -3.51
C LEU A 57 3.71 12.97 -2.69
N GLU A 58 3.94 14.17 -3.21
CA GLU A 58 4.54 15.31 -2.49
C GLU A 58 3.53 15.98 -1.54
#